data_AF-R9KMD3-F1
#
_entry.id   AF-R9KMD3-F1
#
_cell.length_a   1.000
_cell.length_b   1.000
_cell.length_c   1.000
_cell.angle_alpha   90.00
_cell.angle_beta   90.00
_cell.angle_gamma   90.00
#
_symmetry.space_group_name_H-M   'P 1'
#
loop_
_entity.id
_entity.type
_entity.pdbx_description
1 polymer ?
#
loop_
_entity_poly.entity_id
_entity_poly.type
_entity_poly.pdbx_seq_one_letter_code
_entity_poly.pdbx_strand_id
1 'polypeptide(L)'
;MPLIMPIKDLRNTTEISNIAHKEQEPIFITKNGYSDLVVMSSELYDKFARMNRIDQAIFESEQELANGAEAVDAEIVFAELEKKHFG
;
A
#
# COMPACT_ATOMS: atom_id res chain seq x y z
N MET A 1 1.99 -7.72 -17.19
CA MET A 1 2.66 -6.61 -17.93
C MET A 1 1.81 -5.38 -17.66
N PRO A 2 2.37 -4.25 -17.19
CA PRO A 2 1.56 -3.14 -16.72
C PRO A 2 0.68 -2.60 -17.85
N LEU A 3 -0.60 -2.40 -17.56
CA LEU A 3 -1.53 -1.81 -18.53
C LEU A 3 -1.25 -0.30 -18.61
N ILE A 4 -1.03 0.19 -19.83
CA ILE A 4 -0.76 1.60 -20.09
C ILE A 4 -1.83 2.14 -21.04
N MET A 5 -2.51 3.22 -20.65
CA MET A 5 -3.57 3.84 -21.43
C MET A 5 -3.34 5.35 -21.59
N PRO A 6 -3.73 5.98 -22.69
CA PRO A 6 -3.71 7.43 -22.83
C PRO A 6 -4.83 8.09 -22.02
N ILE A 7 -4.59 9.31 -21.52
CA ILE A 7 -5.55 10.08 -20.71
C ILE A 7 -6.91 10.31 -21.37
N LYS A 8 -6.97 10.29 -22.71
CA LYS A 8 -8.22 10.42 -23.46
C LYS A 8 -9.19 9.26 -23.21
N ASP A 9 -8.69 8.09 -22.81
CA ASP A 9 -9.50 6.89 -22.58
C ASP A 9 -10.22 6.95 -21.23
N LEU A 10 -9.79 7.82 -20.31
CA LEU A 10 -10.51 8.10 -19.06
C LEU A 10 -11.90 8.70 -19.26
N ARG A 11 -12.24 9.14 -20.49
CA ARG A 11 -13.58 9.62 -20.84
C ARG A 11 -14.64 8.52 -20.69
N ASN A 12 -14.26 7.25 -20.89
CA ASN A 12 -15.14 6.11 -20.66
C ASN A 12 -14.97 5.59 -19.23
N THR A 13 -15.62 6.25 -18.28
CA THR A 13 -15.48 5.94 -16.85
C THR A 13 -15.96 4.54 -16.47
N THR A 14 -16.95 4.00 -17.19
CA THR A 14 -17.45 2.63 -16.96
C THR A 14 -16.40 1.59 -17.34
N GLU A 15 -15.76 1.75 -18.50
CA GLU A 15 -14.74 0.81 -18.97
C GLU A 15 -13.51 0.81 -18.07
N ILE A 16 -12.97 1.99 -17.72
CA ILE A 16 -11.79 2.07 -16.85
C ILE A 16 -12.08 1.52 -15.45
N SER A 17 -13.29 1.75 -14.91
CA SER A 17 -13.71 1.17 -13.63
C SER A 17 -13.73 -0.37 -13.69
N ASN A 18 -14.33 -0.93 -14.75
CA ASN A 18 -14.39 -2.39 -14.94
C ASN A 18 -12.98 -3.00 -15.06
N ILE A 19 -12.08 -2.36 -15.81
CA ILE A 19 -10.69 -2.82 -15.95
C ILE A 19 -9.99 -2.78 -14.58
N ALA A 20 -10.11 -1.66 -13.84
CA ALA A 20 -9.47 -1.50 -12.54
C ALA A 20 -9.93 -2.56 -11.53
N HIS A 21 -11.23 -2.90 -11.52
CA HIS A 21 -11.75 -3.97 -10.67
C HIS A 21 -11.35 -5.38 -11.15
N LYS A 22 -11.32 -5.62 -12.47
CA LYS A 22 -11.04 -6.95 -13.04
C LYS A 22 -9.57 -7.34 -12.95
N GLU A 23 -8.68 -6.44 -13.34
CA GLU A 23 -7.25 -6.75 -13.45
C GLU A 23 -6.59 -6.79 -12.07
N GLN A 24 -7.10 -6.05 -11.09
CA GLN A 24 -6.50 -5.94 -9.75
C GLN A 24 -5.00 -5.57 -9.81
N GLU A 25 -4.61 -4.82 -10.84
CA GLU A 25 -3.28 -4.28 -11.06
C GLU A 25 -3.36 -2.77 -11.36
N PRO A 26 -2.32 -1.98 -11.05
CA PRO A 26 -2.26 -0.57 -11.43
C PRO A 26 -2.35 -0.32 -12.93
N ILE A 27 -3.18 0.63 -13.33
CA ILE A 27 -3.29 1.10 -14.71
C ILE A 27 -2.54 2.43 -14.82
N PHE A 28 -1.51 2.46 -15.64
CA PHE A 28 -0.71 3.67 -15.87
C PHE A 28 -1.34 4.51 -16.97
N ILE A 29 -1.56 5.78 -16.67
CA ILE A 29 -2.14 6.73 -17.61
C ILE A 29 -1.06 7.65 -18.14
N THR A 30 -1.02 7.80 -19.47
CA THR A 30 -0.08 8.68 -20.15
C THR A 30 -0.75 9.92 -20.71
N LYS A 31 -0.04 11.04 -20.69
CA LYS A 31 -0.43 12.29 -21.32
C LYS A 31 0.72 12.78 -22.19
N ASN A 32 0.46 12.95 -23.48
CA ASN A 32 1.46 13.36 -24.48
C ASN A 32 2.73 12.47 -24.49
N GLY A 33 2.57 11.17 -24.24
CA GLY A 33 3.67 10.20 -24.22
C GLY A 33 4.41 10.05 -22.89
N TYR A 34 4.04 10.82 -21.87
CA TYR A 34 4.65 10.76 -20.54
C TYR A 34 3.69 10.15 -19.51
N SER A 35 4.23 9.42 -18.53
CA SER A 35 3.45 8.96 -17.38
C SER A 35 2.88 10.15 -16.61
N ASP A 36 1.58 10.12 -16.31
CA ASP A 36 0.84 11.25 -15.73
C ASP A 36 0.08 10.84 -14.47
N LEU A 37 -0.68 9.74 -14.54
CA LEU A 37 -1.53 9.26 -13.45
C LEU A 37 -1.46 7.74 -13.33
N VAL A 38 -1.93 7.21 -12.19
CA VAL A 38 -2.20 5.79 -12.00
C VAL A 38 -3.64 5.64 -11.52
N VAL A 39 -4.38 4.71 -12.11
CA VAL A 39 -5.75 4.37 -11.71
C VAL A 39 -5.75 2.95 -11.14
N MET A 40 -6.43 2.77 -10.01
CA MET A 40 -6.60 1.50 -9.31
C MET A 40 -8.05 1.39 -8.83
N SER A 41 -8.51 0.17 -8.53
CA SER A 41 -9.72 0.02 -7.72
C SER A 41 -9.46 0.47 -6.28
N SER A 42 -10.51 0.83 -5.54
CA SER A 42 -10.35 1.24 -4.14
C SER A 42 -9.75 0.12 -3.29
N GLU A 43 -10.16 -1.13 -3.54
CA GLU A 43 -9.69 -2.30 -2.81
C GLU A 43 -8.19 -2.54 -3.02
N LEU A 44 -7.73 -2.37 -4.26
CA LEU A 44 -6.31 -2.48 -4.59
C LEU A 44 -5.50 -1.35 -3.95
N TYR A 45 -6.00 -0.12 -4.01
CA TYR A 45 -5.36 1.02 -3.36
C TYR A 45 -5.22 0.80 -1.85
N ASP A 46 -6.28 0.36 -1.18
CA ASP A 46 -6.26 0.11 0.25
C ASP A 46 -5.27 -1.00 0.63
N LYS A 47 -5.20 -2.06 -0.18
CA LYS A 47 -4.20 -3.13 0.01
C LYS A 47 -2.79 -2.58 -0.16
N PHE A 48 -2.53 -1.82 -1.21
CA PHE A 48 -1.23 -1.20 -1.49
C PHE A 48 -0.79 -0.29 -0.34
N ALA A 49 -1.67 0.62 0.11
CA ALA A 49 -1.37 1.55 1.20
C ALA A 49 -1.11 0.82 2.53
N ARG A 50 -1.89 -0.24 2.84
CA ARG A 50 -1.66 -1.06 4.03
C ARG A 50 -0.32 -1.77 4.00
N MET A 51 0.02 -2.41 2.88
CA MET A 51 1.31 -3.10 2.72
C MET A 51 2.47 -2.13 2.89
N ASN A 52 2.42 -0.98 2.20
CA ASN A 52 3.46 0.04 2.31
C ASN A 52 3.64 0.54 3.75
N ARG A 53 2.55 0.73 4.50
CA ARG A 53 2.63 1.12 5.92
C ARG A 53 3.28 0.04 6.79
N ILE A 54 2.97 -1.23 6.55
CA ILE A 54 3.57 -2.35 7.30
C ILE A 54 5.06 -2.44 6.98
N ASP A 55 5.42 -2.39 5.70
CA ASP A 55 6.81 -2.46 5.24
C ASP A 55 7.63 -1.30 5.83
N GLN A 56 7.07 -0.09 5.87
CA GLN A 56 7.70 1.07 6.48
C GLN A 56 7.95 0.86 7.98
N ALA A 57 6.96 0.34 8.72
CA ALA A 57 7.10 0.08 10.16
C ALA A 57 8.16 -0.99 10.45
N ILE A 58 8.24 -2.03 9.61
CA ILE A 58 9.29 -3.06 9.71
C ILE A 58 10.65 -2.43 9.45
N PHE A 59 10.79 -1.67 8.36
CA PHE A 59 12.05 -1.03 7.99
C PHE A 59 12.55 -0.04 9.05
N GLU A 60 11.65 0.72 9.67
CA GLU A 60 11.98 1.61 10.80
C GLU A 60 12.50 0.81 11.99
N SER A 61 11.84 -0.28 12.37
CA SER A 61 12.27 -1.15 13.46
C SER A 61 13.63 -1.81 13.18
N GLU A 62 13.88 -2.26 11.95
CA GLU A 62 15.17 -2.82 11.54
C GLU A 62 16.29 -1.77 11.64
N GLN A 63 16.02 -0.52 11.24
CA GLN A 63 16.98 0.57 11.39
C GLN A 63 17.24 0.93 12.85
N GLU A 64 16.22 0.92 13.71
CA GLU A 64 16.41 1.15 15.15
C GLU A 64 17.35 0.11 15.76
N LEU A 65 17.15 -1.18 15.45
CA LEU A 65 18.02 -2.25 15.90
C LEU A 65 19.44 -2.10 15.34
N ALA A 66 19.58 -1.77 14.05
CA ALA A 66 20.89 -1.52 13.44
C ALA A 66 21.64 -0.34 14.07
N ASN A 67 20.90 0.66 14.58
CA ASN A 67 21.45 1.82 15.30
C ASN A 67 21.68 1.55 16.80
N GLY A 68 21.51 0.31 17.26
CA GLY A 68 21.85 -0.10 18.63
C GLY A 68 20.69 -0.03 19.63
N ALA A 69 19.43 0.08 19.16
CA ALA A 69 18.28 -0.12 20.04
C ALA A 69 18.23 -1.57 20.54
N GLU A 70 17.79 -1.77 21.79
CA GLU A 70 17.58 -3.09 22.35
C GLU A 70 16.15 -3.57 22.05
N ALA A 71 16.02 -4.80 21.55
CA ALA A 71 14.72 -5.44 21.40
C ALA A 71 14.14 -5.80 22.78
N VAL A 72 12.82 -5.68 22.92
CA VAL A 72 12.09 -6.10 24.11
C VAL A 72 11.53 -7.50 23.93
N ASP A 73 11.51 -8.27 25.01
CA ASP A 73 10.92 -9.62 25.00
C ASP A 73 9.41 -9.54 24.79
N ALA A 74 8.90 -10.34 23.85
CA ALA A 74 7.50 -10.29 23.45
C ALA A 74 6.54 -10.72 24.56
N GLU A 75 6.91 -11.69 25.41
CA GLU A 75 6.04 -12.16 26.50
C GLU A 75 5.84 -11.06 27.54
N ILE A 76 6.90 -10.30 27.83
CA ILE A 76 6.83 -9.15 28.75
C ILE A 76 5.89 -8.08 28.19
N VAL A 77 6.06 -7.71 26.91
CA VAL A 77 5.24 -6.68 26.25
C VAL A 77 3.76 -7.07 26.24
N PHE A 78 3.43 -8.33 25.89
CA PHE A 78 2.05 -8.77 25.86
C PHE A 78 1.40 -8.77 27.24
N ALA A 79 2.12 -9.22 28.28
CA ALA A 79 1.62 -9.19 29.65
C ALA A 79 1.32 -7.76 30.13
N GLU A 80 2.17 -6.78 29.77
CA GLU A 80 1.95 -5.37 30.10
C GLU A 80 0.73 -4.77 29.37
N LEU A 81 0.59 -5.09 28.07
CA LEU A 81 -0.54 -4.62 27.26
C LEU A 81 -1.87 -5.19 27.76
N GLU A 82 -1.91 -6.49 28.08
CA GLU A 82 -3.10 -7.15 28.60
C GLU A 82 -3.54 -6.50 29.92
N LYS A 83 -2.61 -6.30 30.85
CA LYS A 83 -2.86 -5.60 32.12
C LYS A 83 -3.37 -4.17 31.93
N LYS A 84 -2.87 -3.45 30.93
CA LYS A 84 -3.24 -2.05 30.65
C LYS A 84 -4.65 -1.90 30.08
N HIS A 85 -5.09 -2.85 29.25
CA HIS A 85 -6.34 -2.74 28.49
C HIS A 85 -7.48 -3.62 28.99
N PHE A 86 -7.17 -4.71 29.70
CA PHE A 86 -8.14 -5.71 30.14
C PHE A 86 -8.04 -6.05 31.63
N GLY A 87 -7.19 -5.34 32.37
CA GLY A 87 -7.08 -5.44 33.83
C GLY A 87 -8.34 -5.02 34.56
#